data_AF-A0A501VYS4-F1
#
_entry.id   AF-A0A501VYS4-F1
#
_cell.length_a   1.000
_cell.length_b   1.000
_cell.length_c   1.000
_cell.angle_alpha   90.00
_cell.angle_beta   90.00
_cell.angle_gamma   90.00
#
_symmetry.space_group_name_H-M   'P 1'
#
loop_
_entity.id
_entity.type
_entity.pdbx_description
1 polymer ?
#
loop_
_entity_poly.entity_id
_entity_poly.type
_entity_poly.pdbx_seq_one_letter_code
_entity_poly.pdbx_strand_id
1 'polypeptide(L)' 'MLDKRHIFRRINFIVFISYSLLSILNDLNITTIPLPIDLSVCIVLFLCFNSIFEQKSH' A
#
# COMPACT_ATOMS: atom_id res chain seq x y z
N MET A 1 -16.56 -2.06 15.99
CA MET A 1 -16.09 -2.63 14.70
C MET A 1 -15.64 -1.55 13.70
N LEU A 2 -16.07 -0.28 13.86
CA LEU A 2 -15.59 0.87 13.06
C LEU A 2 -14.08 1.18 13.24
N ASP A 3 -13.53 1.08 14.45
CA ASP A 3 -12.12 1.44 14.70
C ASP A 3 -11.12 0.58 13.94
N LYS A 4 -11.39 -0.73 13.84
CA LYS A 4 -10.52 -1.67 13.12
C LYS A 4 -10.40 -1.31 11.64
N ARG A 5 -11.48 -0.82 11.03
CA ARG A 5 -11.51 -0.40 9.60
C ARG A 5 -10.68 0.85 9.38
N HIS A 6 -10.77 1.83 10.28
CA HIS A 6 -9.99 3.05 10.20
C HIS A 6 -8.49 2.79 10.44
N ILE A 7 -8.16 1.91 11.38
CA ILE A 7 -6.79 1.45 11.63
C ILE A 7 -6.25 0.72 10.39
N PHE A 8 -7.03 -0.17 9.78
CA PHE A 8 -6.60 -0.91 8.59
C PHE A 8 -6.36 0.02 7.39
N ARG A 9 -7.21 1.02 7.17
CA ARG A 9 -7.03 2.02 6.12
C ARG A 9 -5.75 2.84 6.33
N ARG A 10 -5.43 3.23 7.57
CA ARG A 10 -4.16 3.91 7.88
C ARG A 10 -2.94 3.02 7.66
N ILE A 11 -2.99 1.76 8.08
CA ILE A 11 -1.89 0.82 7.87
C ILE A 11 -1.66 0.59 6.38
N ASN A 12 -2.72 0.36 5.60
CA ASN A 12 -2.63 0.16 4.15
C ASN A 12 -1.98 1.38 3.45
N PHE A 13 -2.34 2.59 3.88
CA PHE A 13 -1.73 3.82 3.37
C PHE A 13 -0.25 3.95 3.73
N ILE A 14 0.11 3.64 4.99
CA ILE A 14 1.52 3.66 5.43
C ILE A 14 2.35 2.66 4.64
N VAL A 15 1.87 1.42 4.49
CA VAL A 15 2.56 0.36 3.72
C VAL A 15 2.73 0.79 2.26
N PHE A 16 1.70 1.37 1.64
CA PHE A 16 1.77 1.85 0.27
C PHE A 16 2.82 2.95 0.09
N ILE A 17 2.87 3.94 0.98
CA ILE A 17 3.88 5.00 0.94
C ILE A 17 5.28 4.44 1.16
N SER A 18 5.46 3.57 2.16
CA SER A 18 6.76 2.98 2.46
C SER A 18 7.28 2.14 1.28
N TYR A 19 6.41 1.36 0.63
CA TYR A 19 6.79 0.56 -0.53
C TYR A 19 7.14 1.43 -1.74
N SER A 20 6.36 2.49 -1.97
CA SER A 20 6.64 3.44 -3.05
C SER A 20 7.96 4.16 -2.84
N LEU A 21 8.23 4.60 -1.60
CA LEU A 21 9.50 5.22 -1.23
C LEU A 21 10.66 4.25 -1.44
N LEU A 22 10.51 2.99 -1.02
CA LEU A 22 11.52 1.95 -1.20
C LEU A 22 11.78 1.68 -2.69
N SER A 23 10.73 1.62 -3.51
CA SER A 23 10.83 1.45 -4.95
C SER A 23 11.62 2.59 -5.58
N ILE A 24 11.36 3.84 -5.18
CA ILE A 24 12.08 5.02 -5.69
C ILE A 24 13.56 4.99 -5.25
N LEU A 25 13.84 4.65 -3.99
CA LEU A 25 15.21 4.52 -3.48
C LEU A 25 15.98 3.41 -4.20
N ASN A 26 15.30 2.33 -4.57
CA ASN A 26 15.86 1.24 -5.34
C ASN A 26 16.14 1.64 -6.79
N ASP A 27 15.25 2.42 -7.41
CA ASP A 27 15.43 2.96 -8.76
C ASP A 27 16.58 3.99 -8.82
N LEU A 28 16.75 4.78 -7.75
CA LEU A 28 17.89 5.68 -7.53
C LEU A 28 19.19 4.93 -7.16
N ASN A 29 19.15 3.60 -7.08
CA ASN A 29 20.28 2.73 -6.75
C ASN A 29 20.91 3.02 -5.36
N ILE A 30 20.15 3.65 -4.45
CA ILE A 30 20.57 3.97 -3.07
C ILE A 30 20.45 2.73 -2.19
N THR A 31 19.43 1.93 -2.42
CA THR A 31 19.21 0.63 -1.78
C THR A 31 19.15 -0.43 -2.88
N THR A 32 19.78 -1.59 -2.69
CA THR A 32 19.75 -2.71 -3.65
C THR A 32 18.92 -3.85 -3.12
N ILE A 33 17.64 -3.55 -2.85
CA ILE A 33 16.71 -4.52 -2.27
C ILE A 33 15.85 -5.05 -3.41
N PRO A 34 15.86 -6.36 -3.71
CA PRO A 34 14.98 -6.93 -4.71
C PRO A 34 13.53 -6.74 -4.24
N LEU A 35 12.78 -5.88 -4.93
CA LEU A 35 11.35 -5.72 -4.67
C LEU A 35 10.63 -6.97 -5.21
N PRO A 36 9.85 -7.68 -4.39
CA PRO A 36 9.22 -8.94 -4.79
C PRO A 36 8.05 -8.76 -5.78
N ILE A 37 7.59 -7.52 -5.98
CA ILE A 37 6.41 -7.20 -6.80
C ILE A 37 6.60 -5.82 -7.42
N ASP A 38 6.07 -5.60 -8.61
CA ASP A 38 6.13 -4.28 -9.23
C ASP A 38 5.25 -3.27 -8.47
N LEU A 39 5.65 -2.00 -8.54
CA LEU A 39 4.89 -0.88 -7.97
C LEU A 39 3.45 -0.85 -8.50
N SER A 40 3.23 -1.24 -9.76
CA SER A 40 1.91 -1.36 -10.39
C SER A 40 0.99 -2.33 -9.64
N VAL A 41 1.49 -3.49 -9.22
CA VAL A 41 0.74 -4.48 -8.44
C VAL A 41 0.42 -3.93 -7.05
N CYS A 42 1.35 -3.20 -6.45
CA CYS A 42 1.14 -2.54 -5.16
C CYS A 42 0.02 -1.48 -5.21
N ILE A 43 -0.06 -0.71 -6.30
CA ILE A 43 -1.14 0.26 -6.55
C ILE A 43 -2.50 -0.44 -6.68
N VAL A 44 -2.57 -1.52 -7.44
CA VAL A 44 -3.81 -2.30 -7.64
C VAL A 44 -4.31 -2.86 -6.31
N LEU A 45 -3.41 -3.45 -5.50
CA LEU A 45 -3.76 -3.96 -4.17
C LEU A 45 -4.28 -2.85 -3.26
N PHE A 46 -3.61 -1.69 -3.24
CA PHE A 46 -4.04 -0.55 -2.44
C PHE A 46 -5.45 -0.07 -2.79
N LEU A 47 -5.75 0.08 -4.08
CA LEU A 47 -7.07 0.48 -4.58
C LEU A 47 -8.14 -0.58 -4.26
N CYS A 48 -7.82 -1.86 -4.45
CA CYS A 48 -8.73 -2.97 -4.19
C CYS A 48 -9.11 -3.04 -2.71
N PHE A 49 -8.13 -2.95 -1.80
CA PHE A 49 -8.39 -2.89 -0.37
C PHE A 49 -9.25 -1.67 0.00
N ASN A 50 -8.93 -0.48 -0.53
CA ASN A 50 -9.73 0.71 -0.25
C ASN A 50 -11.19 0.57 -0.68
N SER A 51 -11.44 -0.03 -1.84
CA SER A 51 -12.79 -0.28 -2.37
C SER A 51 -13.58 -1.28 -1.52
N ILE A 52 -12.96 -2.40 -1.11
CA ILE A 52 -13.59 -3.40 -0.22
C ILE A 52 -13.97 -2.77 1.13
N PHE A 53 -13.10 -1.90 1.65
CA PHE A 53 -13.34 -1.11 2.84
C PHE A 53 -14.13 0.18 2.58
N GLU A 54 -14.70 0.41 1.40
CA GLU A 54 -15.67 1.48 1.13
C GLU A 54 -17.09 0.90 1.12
N GLN A 55 -17.28 -0.22 0.41
CA GLN A 55 -18.58 -0.84 0.14
C GLN A 55 -19.33 -1.37 1.38
N LYS A 56 -18.65 -1.70 2.48
CA LYS A 56 -19.30 -2.19 3.72
C LYS A 56 -19.87 -1.09 4.63
N SER A 57 -20.09 0.12 4.11
CA SER A 57 -20.64 1.26 4.87
C SER A 57 -22.13 1.52 4.60
N HIS A 58 -22.87 0.55 4.05
CA HIS A 58 -24.27 0.72 3.68
C HIS A 58 -25.18 -0.31 4.36
#